data_AF-A0A537ZT81-F1
#
_entry.id   AF-A0A537ZT81-F1
#
_cell.length_a   1.000
_cell.length_b   1.000
_cell.length_c   1.000
_cell.angle_alpha   90.00
_cell.angle_beta   90.00
_cell.angle_gamma   90.00
#
_symmetry.space_group_name_H-M   'P 1'
#
loop_
_entity.id
_entity.type
_entity.pdbx_description
1 polymer ?
#
loop_
_entity_poly.entity_id
_entity_poly.type
_entity_poly.pdbx_seq_one_letter_code
_entity_poly.pdbx_strand_id
1 'polypeptide(L)' 'MHEISTSRPAPDEYVPFWATGAPAKGEFHCSDCGYGVTIHTKLPRCPMCGGGAWEQTEWHPFTRDRQLT' A
#
# COMPACT_ATOMS: atom_id res chain seq x y z
N MET A 1 -17.43 29.29 28.65
CA MET A 1 -16.72 28.01 28.79
C MET A 1 -16.37 27.57 27.39
N HIS A 2 -15.09 27.51 27.02
CA HIS A 2 -14.64 26.96 25.74
C HIS A 2 -13.96 25.62 26.06
N GLU A 3 -14.65 24.53 25.75
CA GLU A 3 -14.13 23.17 25.86
C GLU A 3 -13.15 22.90 24.71
N ILE A 4 -11.85 22.89 25.03
CA ILE A 4 -10.83 22.40 24.12
C ILE A 4 -10.98 20.88 24.09
N SER A 5 -11.79 20.37 23.17
CA SER A 5 -11.87 18.94 22.87
C SER A 5 -10.58 18.53 22.18
N THR A 6 -9.62 18.08 22.99
CA THR A 6 -8.35 17.53 22.51
C THR A 6 -8.61 16.16 21.91
N SER A 7 -9.09 16.13 20.67
CA SER A 7 -9.09 14.92 19.86
C SER A 7 -7.64 14.48 19.69
N ARG A 8 -7.26 13.38 20.35
CA ARG A 8 -6.01 12.68 20.04
C ARG A 8 -6.06 12.38 18.54
N PRO A 9 -5.10 12.83 17.71
CA PRO A 9 -5.08 12.40 16.32
C PRO A 9 -5.09 10.87 16.34
N ALA A 10 -6.06 10.27 15.64
CA ALA A 10 -5.98 8.85 15.30
C ALA A 10 -4.56 8.61 14.77
N PRO A 11 -3.88 7.51 15.15
CA PRO A 11 -2.55 7.26 14.65
C PRO A 11 -2.61 7.44 13.15
N ASP A 12 -1.83 8.40 12.65
CA ASP A 12 -1.61 8.65 11.25
C ASP A 12 -1.55 7.27 10.59
N GLU A 13 -2.55 6.94 9.77
CA GLU A 13 -2.64 5.67 9.06
C GLU A 13 -1.58 5.73 7.96
N TYR A 14 -0.33 5.80 8.42
CA TYR A 14 0.85 5.83 7.61
C TYR A 14 0.97 4.42 7.08
N VAL A 15 0.48 4.22 5.86
CA VAL A 15 0.73 2.99 5.12
C VAL A 15 2.19 3.05 4.70
N PRO A 16 3.11 2.31 5.35
CA PRO A 16 4.50 2.35 4.94
C PRO A 16 4.58 1.77 3.52
N PHE A 17 5.12 2.55 2.58
CA PHE A 17 5.53 2.02 1.28
C PHE A 17 6.62 0.97 1.50
N TRP A 18 6.40 -0.23 0.96
CA TRP A 18 7.31 -1.35 1.12
C TRP A 18 8.35 -1.34 0.01
N ALA A 19 9.62 -1.31 0.39
CA ALA A 19 10.72 -1.34 -0.57
C ALA A 19 11.02 -2.78 -1.02
N THR A 20 11.52 -2.94 -2.25
CA THR A 20 12.12 -4.20 -2.70
C THR A 20 13.16 -4.70 -1.69
N GLY A 21 13.12 -6.00 -1.42
CA GLY A 21 14.00 -6.69 -0.48
C GLY A 21 13.47 -6.71 0.96
N ALA A 22 12.47 -5.89 1.29
CA ALA A 22 11.82 -5.92 2.59
C ALA A 22 11.11 -7.27 2.82
N PRO A 23 11.21 -7.85 4.03
CA PRO A 23 10.45 -9.04 4.38
C PRO A 23 8.98 -8.66 4.57
N ALA A 24 8.10 -9.27 3.79
CA ALA A 24 6.67 -8.98 3.85
C ALA A 24 5.84 -10.22 3.50
N LYS A 25 4.57 -10.21 3.91
CA LYS A 25 3.59 -11.24 3.56
C LYS A 25 2.25 -10.57 3.28
N GLY A 26 1.53 -11.08 2.29
CA GLY A 26 0.25 -10.53 1.86
C GLY A 26 0.27 -10.09 0.40
N GLU A 27 -0.74 -9.33 0.01
CA GLU A 27 -0.82 -8.80 -1.35
C GLU A 27 -0.28 -7.37 -1.42
N PHE A 28 0.46 -7.10 -2.50
CA PHE A 28 1.10 -5.84 -2.76
C PHE A 28 0.83 -5.39 -4.20
N HIS A 29 0.59 -4.10 -4.38
CA HIS A 29 0.52 -3.46 -5.69
C HIS A 29 1.72 -2.56 -5.92
N CYS A 30 2.30 -2.60 -7.11
CA CYS A 30 3.41 -1.71 -7.45
C CYS A 30 2.90 -0.28 -7.56
N SER A 31 3.50 0.66 -6.83
CA SER A 31 3.07 2.07 -6.82
C SER A 31 3.29 2.81 -8.13
N ASP A 32 4.08 2.23 -9.03
CA ASP A 32 4.44 2.84 -10.31
C ASP A 32 3.53 2.40 -11.47
N CYS A 33 3.14 1.11 -11.50
CA CYS A 33 2.33 0.56 -12.60
C CYS A 33 1.07 -0.20 -12.17
N GLY A 34 0.82 -0.36 -10.87
CA GLY A 34 -0.34 -1.05 -10.33
C GLY A 34 -0.31 -2.57 -10.46
N TYR A 35 0.83 -3.19 -10.80
CA TYR A 35 0.93 -4.66 -10.87
C TYR A 35 0.76 -5.28 -9.48
N GLY A 36 -0.20 -6.20 -9.33
CA GLY A 36 -0.47 -6.93 -8.09
C GLY A 36 0.34 -8.21 -7.95
N VAL A 37 0.85 -8.48 -6.75
CA VAL A 37 1.61 -9.70 -6.40
C VAL A 37 1.32 -10.15 -4.98
N THR A 38 1.23 -11.46 -4.78
CA THR A 38 1.21 -12.06 -3.44
C THR A 38 2.63 -12.41 -2.99
N ILE A 39 3.08 -11.82 -1.89
CA ILE A 39 4.41 -12.02 -1.32
C ILE A 39 4.31 -12.97 -0.12
N HIS A 40 5.25 -13.90 -0.03
CA HIS A 40 5.36 -14.82 1.11
C HIS A 40 6.70 -14.71 1.86
N THR A 41 7.68 -13.99 1.32
CA THR A 41 9.04 -13.90 1.88
C THR A 41 9.58 -12.47 1.79
N LYS A 42 10.02 -12.03 0.61
CA LYS A 42 10.60 -10.71 0.36
C LYS A 42 9.98 -10.09 -0.88
N LEU A 43 9.82 -8.77 -0.87
CA LEU A 43 9.33 -8.05 -2.04
C LEU A 43 10.37 -8.07 -3.18
N PRO A 44 10.04 -8.57 -4.38
CA PRO A 44 10.89 -8.47 -5.55
C PRO A 44 10.86 -7.04 -6.13
N ARG A 45 11.60 -6.82 -7.21
CA ARG A 45 11.32 -5.68 -8.10
C ARG A 45 10.07 -6.00 -8.91
N CYS A 46 9.33 -4.97 -9.30
CA CYS A 46 8.18 -5.15 -10.17
C CYS A 46 8.64 -5.75 -11.52
N PRO A 47 8.10 -6.91 -11.94
CA PRO A 47 8.49 -7.54 -13.20
C PRO A 47 7.99 -6.77 -14.43
N MET A 48 7.02 -5.85 -14.26
CA MET A 48 6.46 -5.07 -15.36
C MET A 48 7.24 -3.78 -15.64
N CYS A 49 7.57 -2.99 -14.60
CA CYS A 49 8.25 -1.69 -14.77
C CYS A 49 9.64 -1.61 -14.14
N GLY A 50 10.07 -2.62 -13.36
CA GLY A 50 11.33 -2.59 -12.62
C GLY A 50 11.32 -1.73 -11.34
N GLY A 51 10.17 -1.14 -11.01
CA GLY A 51 9.93 -0.34 -9.81
C GLY A 51 10.19 -1.11 -8.51
N GLY A 52 10.53 -0.36 -7.47
CA GLY A 52 10.90 -0.92 -6.16
C GLY A 52 10.01 -0.49 -5.00
N ALA A 53 8.94 0.24 -5.29
CA ALA A 53 7.95 0.68 -4.31
C ALA A 53 6.67 -0.15 -4.46
N TRP A 54 6.16 -0.59 -3.32
CA TRP A 54 4.99 -1.44 -3.23
C TRP A 54 4.05 -0.92 -2.14
N GLU A 55 2.77 -0.93 -2.42
CA GLU A 55 1.69 -0.65 -1.48
C GLU A 55 1.07 -1.95 -1.03
N GLN A 56 0.99 -2.16 0.29
CA GLN A 56 0.22 -3.27 0.83
C GLN A 56 -1.25 -2.91 0.69
N THR A 57 -1.99 -3.70 -0.09
CA THR A 57 -3.43 -3.52 -0.18
C THR A 57 -4.10 -4.51 0.76
N GLU A 58 -5.18 -4.08 1.40
CA GLU A 58 -6.22 -5.01 1.79
C GLU A 58 -6.81 -5.54 0.47
N TRP A 59 -6.73 -6.84 0.23
CA TRP A 59 -7.16 -7.40 -1.06
C TRP A 59 -8.68 -7.23 -1.20
N HIS A 60 -9.12 -6.41 -2.15
CA HIS A 60 -10.53 -6.25 -2.52
C HIS A 60 -10.73 -6.72 -3.97
N PRO A 61 -11.25 -7.94 -4.21
CA PRO A 61 -11.36 -8.52 -5.56
C PRO A 61 -12.26 -7.75 -6.55
N PHE A 62 -12.96 -6.72 -6.09
CA PHE A 62 -13.96 -5.98 -6.88
C PHE A 62 -13.68 -4.49 -7.03
N THR A 63 -12.62 -3.94 -6.43
CA THR A 63 -12.27 -2.52 -6.60
C THR A 63 -11.41 -2.36 -7.84
N ARG A 64 -12.03 -2.41 -9.02
CA ARG A 64 -11.46 -1.72 -10.18
C ARG A 64 -11.74 -0.24 -9.96
N ASP A 65 -10.75 0.49 -9.48
CA ASP A 65 -10.75 1.94 -9.67
C ASP A 65 -10.61 2.20 -11.17
N ARG A 66 -11.78 2.28 -11.80
CA ARG A 66 -11.92 2.86 -13.13
C ARG A 66 -11.92 4.35 -12.87
N GLN A 67 -10.74 4.96 -12.82
CA GLN A 67 -10.63 6.42 -12.83
C GLN A 67 -11.25 6.91 -14.14
N LEU A 68 -12.56 7.20 -14.08
CA LEU A 68 -13.35 7.76 -15.16
C LEU A 68 -13.06 9.25 -15.21
N THR A 69 -12.53 9.64 -16.36
CA THR A 69 -12.33 10.99 -16.89
C THR A 69 -13.51 11.93 -16.67
#